data_AF-A0A962EAT2-F1
#
_entry.id   AF-A0A962EAT2-F1
#
_cell.length_a   1.000
_cell.length_b   1.000
_cell.length_c   1.000
_cell.angle_alpha   90.00
_cell.angle_beta   90.00
_cell.angle_gamma   90.00
#
_symmetry.space_group_name_H-M   'P 1'
#
loop_
_entity.id
_entity.type
_entity.pdbx_description
1 polymer ?
#
loop_
_entity_poly.entity_id
_entity_poly.type
_entity_poly.pdbx_seq_one_letter_code
_entity_poly.pdbx_strand_id
1 'polypeptide(L)' 'MSTEAFEINRESWDQRTREHWHSRFYDVDGFLAGKSSLNPLDLAEVGEVRGLSMLHLQCHFGLDTLSWAR' A
#
# COMPACT_ATOMS: atom_id res chain seq x y z
N MET A 1 -15.23 -19.57 -7.51
CA MET A 1 -15.57 -18.19 -7.93
C MET A 1 -15.51 -18.14 -9.45
N SER A 2 -16.44 -17.45 -10.13
CA SER A 2 -16.44 -17.37 -11.59
C SER A 2 -15.31 -16.47 -12.09
N THR A 3 -14.81 -16.73 -13.30
CA THR A 3 -13.82 -15.88 -13.97
C THR A 3 -14.33 -14.44 -14.06
N GLU A 4 -15.61 -14.25 -14.35
CA GLU A 4 -16.27 -12.93 -14.40
C GLU A 4 -16.14 -12.14 -13.09
N ALA A 5 -16.33 -12.78 -11.93
CA ALA A 5 -16.18 -12.11 -10.64
C ALA A 5 -14.73 -11.64 -10.38
N PHE A 6 -13.74 -12.39 -10.84
CA PHE A 6 -12.33 -11.99 -10.74
C PHE A 6 -12.00 -10.82 -11.67
N GLU A 7 -12.53 -10.84 -12.90
CA GLU A 7 -12.33 -9.76 -13.86
C GLU A 7 -12.95 -8.44 -13.36
N ILE A 8 -14.20 -8.48 -12.87
CA ILE A 8 -14.86 -7.31 -12.28
C ILE A 8 -14.07 -6.78 -11.08
N ASN A 9 -13.58 -7.66 -10.21
CA ASN A 9 -12.76 -7.25 -9.08
C ASN A 9 -11.45 -6.60 -9.53
N ARG A 10 -10.75 -7.18 -10.52
CA ARG A 10 -9.52 -6.62 -11.07
C ARG A 10 -9.77 -5.22 -11.64
N GLU A 11 -10.80 -5.06 -12.47
CA GLU A 11 -11.16 -3.77 -13.07
C GLU A 11 -11.49 -2.71 -12.01
N SER A 12 -12.22 -3.10 -10.95
CA SER A 12 -12.51 -2.19 -9.83
C SER A 12 -11.23 -1.72 -9.13
N TRP A 13 -10.27 -2.61 -8.89
CA TRP A 13 -8.98 -2.25 -8.29
C TRP A 13 -8.12 -1.40 -9.22
N ASP A 14 -8.11 -1.68 -10.52
CA ASP A 14 -7.40 -0.88 -11.51
C ASP A 14 -7.94 0.55 -11.56
N GLN A 15 -9.28 0.71 -11.51
CA GLN A 15 -9.90 2.04 -11.45
C GLN A 15 -9.51 2.79 -10.17
N ARG A 16 -9.67 2.16 -9.00
CA ARG A 16 -9.31 2.78 -7.71
C ARG A 16 -7.85 3.21 -7.68
N THR A 17 -6.95 2.39 -8.22
CA THR A 17 -5.52 2.69 -8.27
C THR A 17 -5.26 3.98 -9.06
N ARG A 18 -5.93 4.20 -10.20
CA ARG A 18 -5.79 5.44 -10.98
C ARG A 18 -6.24 6.67 -10.19
N GLU A 19 -7.39 6.58 -9.53
CA GLU A 19 -7.92 7.69 -8.72
C GLU A 19 -7.02 7.98 -7.51
N HIS A 20 -6.58 6.94 -6.81
CA HIS A 20 -5.75 7.03 -5.62
C HIS A 20 -4.32 7.49 -5.90
N TRP A 21 -3.73 7.12 -7.04
CA TRP A 21 -2.39 7.56 -7.45
C TRP A 21 -2.26 9.08 -7.48
N HIS A 22 -3.31 9.78 -7.92
CA HIS A 22 -3.33 11.24 -7.99
C HIS A 22 -3.94 11.91 -6.74
N SER A 23 -4.34 11.11 -5.75
CA SER A 23 -5.00 11.64 -4.55
C SER A 23 -4.00 12.20 -3.56
N ARG A 24 -4.40 13.26 -2.84
CA ARG A 24 -3.63 13.78 -1.70
C ARG A 24 -3.53 12.80 -0.54
N PHE A 25 -4.40 11.79 -0.49
CA PHE A 25 -4.42 10.80 0.58
C PHE A 25 -3.17 9.90 0.53
N TYR A 26 -2.80 9.42 -0.66
CA TYR A 26 -1.62 8.56 -0.81
C TYR A 26 -0.31 9.33 -1.01
N ASP A 27 -0.38 10.62 -1.37
CA ASP A 27 0.79 11.52 -1.46
C ASP A 27 2.00 10.86 -2.14
N VAL A 28 1.76 10.32 -3.34
CA VAL A 28 2.76 9.54 -4.09
C VAL A 28 4.01 10.36 -4.36
N ASP A 29 3.87 11.65 -4.70
CA ASP A 29 4.99 12.56 -4.90
C ASP A 29 5.83 12.71 -3.62
N GLY A 30 5.19 12.86 -2.45
CA GLY A 30 5.87 12.87 -1.16
C GLY A 30 6.60 11.56 -0.87
N PHE A 31 5.97 10.42 -1.14
CA PHE A 31 6.60 9.10 -0.98
C PHE A 31 7.84 8.91 -1.86
N LEU A 32 7.76 9.36 -3.13
CA LEU A 32 8.88 9.36 -4.06
C LEU A 32 9.99 10.31 -3.61
N ALA A 33 9.65 11.41 -2.95
CA ALA A 33 10.61 12.33 -2.32
C ALA A 33 11.20 11.81 -0.99
N GLY A 34 10.86 10.59 -0.57
CA GLY A 34 11.43 9.92 0.60
C GLY A 34 10.56 9.96 1.85
N LYS A 35 9.35 10.53 1.78
CA LYS A 35 8.37 10.44 2.89
C LYS A 35 7.95 8.98 3.08
N SER A 36 7.80 8.56 4.34
CA SER A 36 7.19 7.29 4.68
C SER A 36 5.67 7.41 4.70
N SER A 37 4.97 6.37 4.24
CA SER A 37 3.51 6.27 4.38
C SER A 37 3.07 5.71 5.74
N LEU A 38 4.01 5.11 6.50
CA LEU A 38 3.73 4.58 7.83
C LEU A 38 3.43 5.70 8.82
N ASN A 39 2.32 5.57 9.51
CA ASN A 39 1.92 6.51 10.54
C ASN A 39 2.48 6.08 11.91
N PRO A 40 2.44 6.95 12.94
CA PRO A 40 2.99 6.63 14.27
C PRO A 40 2.33 5.42 14.94
N LEU A 41 1.06 5.13 14.65
CA LEU A 41 0.36 3.97 15.20
C LEU A 41 0.89 2.68 14.57
N ASP A 42 1.11 2.64 13.26
CA ASP A 42 1.69 1.47 12.58
C ASP A 42 3.04 1.09 13.20
N LEU A 43 3.89 2.09 13.44
CA LEU A 43 5.21 1.89 14.05
C LEU A 43 5.11 1.44 15.51
N ALA A 44 4.14 1.96 16.27
CA ALA A 44 3.95 1.61 17.67
C ALA A 44 3.42 0.18 17.86
N GLU A 45 2.48 -0.24 17.01
CA GLU A 45 1.82 -1.54 17.13
C GLU A 45 2.65 -2.68 16.54
N VAL A 46 3.33 -2.46 15.40
CA VAL A 46 4.14 -3.50 14.75
C VAL A 46 5.55 -3.57 15.35
N GLY A 47 6.14 -2.43 15.72
CA GLY A 47 7.48 -2.35 16.28
C GLY A 47 8.61 -2.55 15.26
N GLU A 48 9.79 -2.95 15.76
CA GLU A 48 11.00 -3.17 14.94
C GLU A 48 10.90 -4.50 14.17
N VAL A 49 11.20 -4.44 12.88
CA VAL A 49 11.03 -5.54 11.92
C VAL A 49 12.30 -5.85 11.12
N ARG A 50 13.40 -5.15 11.40
CA ARG A 50 14.70 -5.32 10.75
C ARG A 50 15.20 -6.76 10.89
N GLY A 51 15.57 -7.34 9.75
CA GLY A 51 16.09 -8.71 9.67
C GLY A 51 15.01 -9.79 9.72
N LEU A 52 13.72 -9.42 9.82
CA LEU A 52 12.61 -10.36 9.75
C LEU A 52 12.11 -10.51 8.30
N SER A 53 11.44 -11.62 8.02
CA SER A 53 10.62 -11.76 6.81
C SER A 53 9.19 -11.35 7.14
N MET A 54 8.61 -10.45 6.34
CA MET A 54 7.28 -9.89 6.56
C MET A 54 6.32 -10.22 5.41
N LEU A 55 5.06 -10.50 5.74
CA LEU A 55 3.95 -10.59 4.80
C LEU A 55 2.94 -9.48 5.12
N HIS A 56 2.89 -8.45 4.27
CA HIS A 56 1.96 -7.33 4.43
C HIS A 56 0.76 -7.47 3.47
N LEU A 57 -0.39 -7.89 4.01
CA LEU A 57 -1.59 -8.20 3.23
C LEU A 57 -2.47 -6.99 3.01
N GLN A 58 -3.19 -6.96 1.88
CA GLN A 58 -4.17 -5.92 1.54
C GLN A 58 -3.60 -4.49 1.50
N CYS A 59 -2.30 -4.33 1.23
CA CYS A 59 -1.59 -3.04 1.18
C CYS A 59 -1.91 -2.16 -0.04
N HIS A 60 -3.02 -2.42 -0.74
CA HIS A 60 -3.39 -1.78 -2.00
C HIS A 60 -2.27 -1.86 -3.06
N PHE A 61 -1.68 -0.73 -3.47
CA PHE A 61 -0.53 -0.68 -4.40
C PHE A 61 0.83 -0.53 -3.68
N GLY A 62 0.88 -0.82 -2.38
CA GLY A 62 2.11 -1.22 -1.71
C GLY A 62 2.97 -0.13 -1.08
N LEU A 63 2.50 1.12 -0.95
CA LEU A 63 3.30 2.20 -0.35
C LEU A 63 3.77 1.86 1.07
N ASP A 64 2.90 1.30 1.90
CA ASP A 64 3.25 0.91 3.28
C ASP A 64 4.25 -0.24 3.31
N THR A 65 4.07 -1.23 2.44
CA THR A 65 5.02 -2.35 2.30
C THR A 65 6.40 -1.85 1.89
N LEU A 66 6.44 -0.92 0.93
CA LEU A 66 7.69 -0.31 0.48
C LEU A 66 8.29 0.59 1.56
N SER A 67 7.47 1.26 2.37
CA SER A 67 7.94 2.05 3.52
C SER A 67 8.54 1.17 4.62
N TRP A 68 7.99 -0.02 4.88
CA TRP A 68 8.61 -1.00 5.78
C TRP A 68 9.93 -1.58 5.26
N ALA A 69 10.09 -1.68 3.94
CA ALA A 69 11.27 -2.26 3.31
C ALA A 69 12.46 -1.30 3.17
N ARG A 70 12.24 0.02 3.31
CA ARG A 70 13.28 1.06 3.26
C ARG A 70 14.06 1.14 4.58
#